data_AF-A0A354P175-F1
#
_entry.id   AF-A0A354P175-F1
#
_cell.length_a   1.000
_cell.length_b   1.000
_cell.length_c   1.000
_cell.angle_alpha   90.00
_cell.angle_beta   90.00
_cell.angle_gamma   90.00
#
_symmetry.space_group_name_H-M   'P 1'
#
loop_
_entity.id
_entity.type
_entity.pdbx_description
1 polymer ?
#
loop_
_entity_poly.entity_id
_entity_poly.type
_entity_poly.pdbx_seq_one_letter_code
_entity_poly.pdbx_strand_id
1 'polypeptide(L)'
;MTAPVFFRTLDEMRDLIESVGFHARVWDQITTNISLTQDPSDLGQTIQTIVMGDDLSAIELANKRNHDERRTVRVRAVFERL
;
A
#
# COMPACT_ATOMS: atom_id res chain seq x y z
N MET A 1 -17.19 -19.18 1.79
CA MET A 1 -15.88 -19.29 1.11
C MET A 1 -15.49 -17.90 0.63
N THR A 2 -14.58 -17.23 1.32
CA THR A 2 -14.01 -15.95 0.88
C THR A 2 -12.99 -16.27 -0.20
N ALA A 3 -13.19 -15.74 -1.41
CA ALA A 3 -12.22 -15.91 -2.49
C ALA A 3 -10.87 -15.31 -2.04
N PRO A 4 -9.74 -16.03 -2.20
CA PRO A 4 -8.44 -15.44 -1.93
C PRO A 4 -8.23 -14.30 -2.93
N VAL A 5 -8.17 -13.06 -2.42
CA VAL A 5 -7.66 -11.93 -3.18
C VAL A 5 -6.16 -12.17 -3.32
N PHE A 6 -5.75 -12.76 -4.44
CA PHE A 6 -4.34 -12.96 -4.77
C PHE A 6 -3.75 -11.60 -5.16
N PHE A 7 -3.22 -10.90 -4.17
CA PHE A 7 -2.26 -9.84 -4.45
C PHE A 7 -1.04 -10.50 -5.11
N ARG A 8 -0.60 -9.94 -6.24
CA ARG A 8 0.66 -10.34 -6.87
C ARG A 8 1.80 -10.14 -5.88
N THR A 9 2.77 -11.05 -5.90
CA THR A 9 4.04 -10.87 -5.22
C THR A 9 4.77 -9.65 -5.79
N LEU A 10 5.79 -9.18 -5.07
CA LEU A 10 6.59 -8.03 -5.52
C LEU A 10 7.28 -8.32 -6.86
N ASP A 11 7.80 -9.54 -7.02
CA ASP A 11 8.43 -9.96 -8.29
C ASP A 11 7.41 -10.00 -9.42
N GLU A 12 6.22 -10.59 -9.19
CA GLU A 12 5.15 -10.61 -10.19
C GLU A 12 4.64 -9.20 -10.56
N MET A 13 4.68 -8.24 -9.64
CA MET A 13 4.37 -6.84 -9.97
C MET A 13 5.49 -6.17 -10.77
N ARG A 14 6.76 -6.42 -10.44
CA ARG A 14 7.89 -5.90 -11.24
C ARG A 14 7.80 -6.44 -12.66
N ASP A 15 7.64 -7.75 -12.81
CA ASP A 15 7.56 -8.42 -14.11
C ASP A 15 6.38 -7.90 -14.94
N LEU A 16 5.23 -7.66 -14.31
CA LEU A 16 4.08 -7.04 -14.98
C LEU A 16 4.41 -5.64 -15.52
N ILE A 17 5.06 -4.79 -14.72
CA ILE A 17 5.43 -3.43 -15.14
C ILE A 17 6.47 -3.49 -16.26
N GLU A 18 7.43 -4.40 -16.19
CA GLU A 18 8.45 -4.54 -17.25
C GLU A 18 7.85 -5.08 -18.56
N SER A 19 6.87 -5.98 -18.46
CA SER A 19 6.17 -6.53 -19.64
C SER A 19 5.45 -5.49 -20.49
N VAL A 20 5.13 -4.32 -19.91
CA VAL A 20 4.45 -3.22 -20.63
C VAL A 20 5.42 -2.13 -21.14
N GLY A 21 6.71 -2.44 -21.24
CA GLY A 21 7.73 -1.59 -21.89
C GLY A 21 8.46 -0.65 -20.95
N PHE A 22 8.57 -1.01 -19.68
CA PHE A 22 9.43 -0.30 -18.72
C PHE A 22 10.57 -1.20 -18.26
N HIS A 23 11.64 -0.62 -17.74
CA HIS A 23 12.71 -1.35 -17.11
C HIS A 23 13.02 -0.74 -15.74
N ALA A 24 13.10 -1.58 -14.70
CA ALA A 24 13.40 -1.13 -13.35
C ALA A 24 14.91 -0.86 -13.19
N ARG A 25 15.29 0.41 -13.03
CA ARG A 25 16.65 0.79 -12.63
C ARG A 25 16.89 0.67 -11.13
N VAL A 26 15.83 0.91 -10.34
CA VAL A 26 15.84 0.79 -8.89
C VAL A 26 14.59 0.02 -8.49
N TRP A 27 14.73 -0.94 -7.57
CA TRP A 27 13.63 -1.72 -7.01
C TRP A 27 13.95 -2.01 -5.53
N ASP A 28 13.77 -1.00 -4.69
CA ASP A 28 14.13 -1.07 -3.28
C ASP A 28 12.90 -1.38 -2.43
N GLN A 29 12.96 -2.51 -1.73
CA GLN A 29 12.02 -2.81 -0.66
C GLN A 29 12.33 -1.89 0.53
N ILE A 30 11.50 -0.88 0.73
CA ILE A 30 11.60 0.02 1.87
C ILE A 30 10.69 -0.54 2.97
N THR A 31 11.27 -1.34 3.87
CA THR A 31 10.56 -1.87 5.04
C THR A 31 10.27 -0.77 6.08
N THR A 32 10.99 0.35 6.02
CA THR A 32 10.74 1.52 6.86
C THR A 32 9.63 2.36 6.26
N ASN A 33 8.39 2.08 6.69
CA ASN A 33 7.31 3.05 6.57
C ASN A 33 7.81 4.38 7.15
N ILE A 34 8.05 5.37 6.29
CA ILE A 34 7.99 6.76 6.73
C ILE A 34 6.56 6.90 7.21
N SER A 35 6.37 6.99 8.53
CA SER A 35 5.06 7.25 9.11
C SER A 35 4.48 8.44 8.36
N LEU A 36 3.48 8.19 7.52
CA LEU A 36 2.54 9.23 7.15
C LEU A 36 1.70 9.41 8.40
N THR A 37 2.27 10.10 9.39
CA THR A 37 1.53 10.56 10.55
C THR A 37 0.57 11.59 9.99
N GLN A 38 -0.61 11.16 9.54
CA GLN A 38 -1.73 12.07 9.46
C GLN A 38 -2.08 12.38 10.90
N ASP A 39 -1.95 13.66 11.25
CA ASP A 39 -2.34 14.16 12.55
C ASP A 39 -3.84 13.87 12.74
N PRO A 40 -4.23 13.05 13.73
CA PRO A 40 -5.63 12.69 13.94
C PRO A 40 -6.51 13.89 14.30
N SER A 41 -5.94 15.08 14.56
CA SER A 41 -6.73 16.28 14.83
C SER A 41 -7.29 16.99 13.59
N ASP A 42 -6.92 16.58 12.37
CA ASP A 42 -7.41 17.17 11.11
C ASP A 42 -8.63 16.40 10.51
N LEU A 43 -9.31 15.61 11.36
CA LEU A 43 -10.48 14.80 11.00
C LEU A 43 -11.76 15.67 10.89
N GLY A 44 -11.79 16.60 9.95
CA GLY A 44 -13.06 17.00 9.31
C GLY A 44 -13.72 15.78 8.63
N GLN A 45 -14.92 15.94 8.06
CA GLN A 45 -15.50 14.90 7.19
C GLN A 45 -14.57 14.65 5.99
N THR A 46 -13.64 13.71 6.13
CA THR A 46 -12.81 13.27 5.03
C THR A 46 -13.66 12.44 4.07
N ILE A 47 -13.28 12.37 2.79
CA ILE A 47 -13.92 11.48 1.83
C ILE A 47 -13.96 10.04 2.37
N GLN A 48 -12.94 9.63 3.13
CA GLN A 48 -12.88 8.32 3.77
C GLN A 48 -14.00 8.15 4.80
N THR A 49 -14.25 9.14 5.65
CA THR A 49 -15.37 9.13 6.61
C THR A 49 -16.73 9.05 5.93
N ILE A 50 -16.88 9.70 4.76
CA ILE A 50 -18.13 9.67 3.98
C ILE A 50 -18.33 8.31 3.29
N VAL A 51 -17.28 7.77 2.68
CA VAL A 51 -17.36 6.55 1.85
C VAL A 51 -17.32 5.27 2.70
N MET A 52 -16.45 5.23 3.70
CA MET A 52 -16.23 4.06 4.56
C MET A 52 -17.16 4.04 5.78
N GLY A 53 -17.70 5.21 6.17
CA GLY A 53 -18.68 5.32 7.25
C GLY A 53 -18.23 4.64 8.54
N ASP A 54 -19.10 3.77 9.07
CA ASP A 54 -18.90 3.07 10.34
C ASP A 54 -17.71 2.09 10.32
N ASP A 55 -17.31 1.59 9.14
CA ASP A 55 -16.22 0.63 8.99
C ASP A 55 -14.83 1.27 9.08
N LEU A 56 -14.73 2.60 8.96
CA LEU A 56 -13.46 3.31 8.92
C LEU A 56 -12.58 3.00 10.15
N SER A 57 -13.17 2.95 11.34
CA SER A 57 -12.47 2.66 12.58
C SER A 57 -11.85 1.25 12.61
N ALA A 58 -12.58 0.26 12.10
CA ALA A 58 -12.10 -1.12 12.00
C ALA A 58 -10.98 -1.25 10.96
N ILE A 59 -11.09 -0.51 9.84
CA ILE A 59 -10.06 -0.44 8.79
C ILE A 59 -8.78 0.19 9.32
N GLU A 60 -8.87 1.30 10.05
CA GLU A 60 -7.72 1.97 10.67
C GLU A 60 -7.01 1.06 11.68
N LEU A 61 -7.77 0.34 12.51
CA LEU A 61 -7.22 -0.63 13.45
C LEU A 61 -6.50 -1.78 12.73
N ALA A 62 -7.09 -2.31 11.65
CA ALA A 62 -6.47 -3.34 10.83
C ALA A 62 -5.19 -2.83 10.14
N ASN A 63 -5.20 -1.59 9.63
CA ASN A 63 -4.03 -0.95 9.05
C ASN A 63 -2.89 -0.77 10.06
N LYS A 64 -3.22 -0.30 11.27
CA LYS A 64 -2.27 -0.19 12.37
C LYS A 64 -1.65 -1.54 12.69
N ARG A 65 -2.47 -2.59 12.85
CA ARG A 65 -1.99 -3.95 13.10
C ARG A 65 -1.09 -4.47 11.97
N ASN A 66 -1.46 -4.23 10.71
CA ASN A 66 -0.63 -4.62 9.57
C ASN A 66 0.71 -3.89 9.55
N HIS A 67 0.74 -2.63 9.98
CA HIS A 67 1.97 -1.88 10.15
C HIS A 67 2.83 -2.43 11.31
N ASP A 68 2.25 -2.58 12.50
CA ASP A 68 2.94 -3.06 13.71
C ASP A 68 3.55 -4.46 13.49
N GLU A 69 2.83 -5.31 12.76
CA GLU A 69 3.27 -6.68 12.43
C GLU A 69 4.10 -6.76 11.13
N ARG A 70 4.43 -5.63 10.49
CA ARG A 70 5.20 -5.56 9.23
C ARG A 70 4.63 -6.43 8.11
N ARG A 71 3.31 -6.52 8.04
CA ARG A 71 2.57 -7.26 6.99
C ARG A 71 2.45 -6.49 5.68
N THR A 72 2.73 -5.19 5.71
CA THR A 72 2.75 -4.33 4.53
C THR A 72 4.18 -4.08 4.08
N VAL A 73 4.46 -4.32 2.80
CA VAL A 73 5.75 -3.95 2.17
C VAL A 73 5.52 -2.75 1.26
N ARG A 74 6.41 -1.76 1.34
CA ARG A 74 6.47 -0.63 0.41
C ARG A 74 7.69 -0.81 -0.49
N VAL A 75 7.48 -0.74 -1.81
CA VAL A 75 8.59 -0.70 -2.76
C VAL A 75 8.70 0.72 -3.32
N ARG A 76 9.92 1.25 -3.35
CA ARG A 76 10.27 2.42 -4.15
C ARG A 76 11.01 1.93 -5.37
N ALA A 77 10.48 2.26 -6.53
CA ALA A 77 11.08 1.86 -7.79
C ALA A 77 11.26 3.06 -8.72
N VAL A 78 12.32 3.01 -9.53
CA VAL A 78 12.56 3.95 -10.63
C VAL A 78 12.56 3.14 -11.90
N PHE A 79 11.67 3.53 -12.81
CA PHE A 79 11.54 2.89 -14.11
C PHE A 79 12.02 3.83 -15.21
N GLU A 80 12.66 3.26 -16.23
CA GLU A 80 12.84 3.89 -17.52
C GLU A 80 11.91 3.27 -18.55
N ARG A 81 11.54 4.04 -19.58
CA ARG A 81 10.73 3.52 -20.68
C ARG A 81 11.64 3.01 -21.79
N LEU A 82 11.34 1.81 -22.26
CA LEU A 82 11.98 1.19 -23.43
C LEU A 82 11.35 1.67 -24.74
#